data_AF-A0A3C0WZV6-F1
#
_entry.id   AF-A0A3C0WZV6-F1
#
_cell.length_a   1.000
_cell.length_b   1.000
_cell.length_c   1.000
_cell.angle_alpha   90.00
_cell.angle_beta   90.00
_cell.angle_gamma   90.00
#
_symmetry.space_group_name_H-M   'P 1'
#
loop_
_entity.id
_entity.type
_entity.pdbx_description
1 polymer ?
#
loop_
_entity_poly.entity_id
_entity_poly.type
_entity_poly.pdbx_seq_one_letter_code
_entity_poly.pdbx_strand_id
1 'polypeptide(L)' 'MFHGGTNFGFMNGANYADTYQPTVTSYDYGAFLTENGEYTEQYRLLKNE' A
#
# COMPACT_ATOMS: atom_id res chain seq x y z
N MET A 1 3.94 -2.25 -4.80
CA MET A 1 4.66 -0.96 -4.67
C MET A 1 5.95 -1.19 -3.87
N PHE A 2 6.99 -0.34 -4.01
CA PHE A 2 8.15 -0.41 -3.11
C PHE A 2 7.84 0.22 -1.74
N HIS A 3 7.28 1.42 -1.75
CA HIS A 3 6.58 2.06 -0.64
C HIS A 3 5.24 2.55 -1.19
N GLY A 4 4.14 2.19 -0.53
CA GLY A 4 2.80 2.51 -1.01
C GLY A 4 2.24 3.81 -0.44
N GLY A 5 2.33 4.00 0.89
CA GLY A 5 1.89 5.22 1.58
C GLY A 5 0.39 5.28 1.81
N THR A 6 -0.21 6.46 1.61
CA THR A 6 -1.61 6.77 1.97
C THR A 6 -2.31 7.53 0.84
N ASN A 7 -3.55 7.14 0.55
CA ASN A 7 -4.48 7.94 -0.25
C ASN A 7 -5.13 9.01 0.65
N PHE A 8 -4.48 10.17 0.83
CA PHE A 8 -5.01 11.22 1.72
C PHE A 8 -6.32 11.84 1.21
N GLY A 9 -7.16 12.29 2.15
CA GLY A 9 -8.40 13.00 1.84
C GLY A 9 -9.32 12.19 0.92
N PHE A 10 -9.70 12.77 -0.22
CA PHE A 10 -10.58 12.16 -1.22
C PHE A 10 -9.82 11.68 -2.47
N MET A 11 -8.54 11.32 -2.32
CA MET A 11 -7.74 10.83 -3.43
C MET A 11 -7.86 9.32 -3.64
N ASN A 12 -8.68 8.62 -2.83
CA ASN A 12 -8.86 7.18 -2.98
C ASN A 12 -9.64 6.86 -4.27
N GLY A 13 -9.14 5.87 -5.02
CA GLY A 13 -9.82 5.36 -6.20
C GLY A 13 -10.93 4.35 -5.87
N ALA A 14 -11.45 3.73 -6.91
CA ALA A 14 -12.33 2.59 -6.81
C ALA A 14 -12.18 1.70 -8.05
N ASN A 15 -12.58 0.43 -7.91
CA ASN A 15 -12.74 -0.49 -9.02
C ASN A 15 -14.22 -0.80 -9.24
N TYR A 16 -14.52 -1.38 -10.41
CA TYR A 16 -15.83 -1.91 -10.74
C TYR A 16 -15.67 -3.23 -11.47
N ALA A 17 -16.18 -4.31 -10.88
CA ALA A 17 -16.24 -5.63 -11.50
C ALA A 17 -17.67 -6.16 -11.64
N ASP A 18 -18.60 -5.68 -10.81
CA ASP A 18 -20.07 -5.92 -10.83
C ASP A 18 -20.76 -5.05 -9.77
N THR A 19 -20.03 -4.70 -8.71
CA THR A 19 -20.40 -3.70 -7.71
C THR A 19 -19.28 -2.66 -7.58
N TYR A 20 -19.63 -1.46 -7.11
CA TYR A 20 -18.65 -0.43 -6.74
C TYR A 20 -17.77 -0.92 -5.60
N GLN A 21 -16.45 -0.83 -5.76
CA GLN A 21 -15.46 -1.29 -4.79
C GLN A 21 -14.51 -0.14 -4.46
N PRO A 22 -14.80 0.67 -3.42
CA PRO A 22 -13.93 1.77 -3.04
C PRO A 22 -12.60 1.23 -2.49
N THR A 23 -11.50 1.79 -2.96
CA THR A 23 -10.19 1.52 -2.38
C THR A 23 -10.09 2.23 -1.04
N VAL A 24 -9.52 1.56 -0.04
CA VAL A 24 -9.30 2.12 1.29
C VAL A 24 -8.26 3.24 1.28
N THR A 25 -8.25 4.06 2.34
CA THR A 25 -7.29 5.16 2.51
C THR A 25 -5.85 4.63 2.62
N SER A 26 -5.63 3.58 3.40
CA SER A 26 -4.30 2.96 3.50
C SER A 26 -3.89 2.44 2.12
N TYR A 27 -2.68 2.78 1.71
CA TYR A 27 -2.08 2.27 0.49
C TYR A 27 -0.79 1.52 0.77
N ASP A 28 -0.68 0.92 1.97
CA ASP A 28 0.46 0.09 2.43
C ASP A 28 0.91 -0.95 1.40
N TYR A 29 -0.07 -1.57 0.72
CA TYR A 29 0.14 -2.49 -0.41
C TYR A 29 0.86 -3.79 -0.03
N GLY A 30 1.13 -4.07 1.25
CA GLY A 30 2.04 -5.15 1.64
C GLY A 30 3.44 -4.93 1.07
N ALA A 31 3.84 -3.67 0.93
CA ALA A 31 5.08 -3.25 0.29
C ALA A 31 6.32 -3.51 1.18
N PHE A 32 7.49 -3.14 0.66
CA PHE A 32 8.76 -3.26 1.40
C PHE A 32 8.86 -2.25 2.55
N LEU A 33 8.23 -1.08 2.40
CA LEU A 33 8.01 -0.15 3.50
C LEU A 33 6.53 -0.11 3.85
N THR A 34 6.22 -0.11 5.14
CA THR A 34 4.86 0.11 5.64
C THR A 34 4.32 1.46 5.20
N GLU A 35 3.02 1.70 5.39
CA GLU A 35 2.37 3.00 5.13
C GLU A 35 3.11 4.19 5.78
N ASN A 36 3.67 4.05 6.98
CA ASN A 36 4.45 5.08 7.66
C ASN A 36 5.96 5.02 7.40
N GLY A 37 6.43 4.14 6.51
CA GLY A 37 7.82 4.10 6.06
C GLY A 37 8.76 3.17 6.83
N GLU A 38 8.24 2.30 7.71
CA GLU A 38 9.05 1.32 8.44
C GLU A 38 9.43 0.13 7.55
N TYR A 39 10.62 -0.45 7.76
CA TYR A 39 11.05 -1.63 7.02
C TYR A 39 10.22 -2.87 7.39
N THR A 40 9.58 -3.49 6.40
CA THR A 40 8.89 -4.76 6.57
C THR A 40 9.86 -5.94 6.54
N GLU A 41 9.38 -7.11 6.93
CA GLU A 41 10.17 -8.34 6.80
C GLU A 41 10.53 -8.65 5.35
N GLN A 42 9.63 -8.35 4.41
CA GLN A 42 9.89 -8.50 2.99
C GLN A 42 11.11 -7.69 2.55
N TYR A 43 11.31 -6.49 3.12
CA TYR A 43 12.47 -5.66 2.79
C TYR A 43 13.76 -6.29 3.29
N ARG A 44 13.75 -6.80 4.53
CA ARG A 44 14.91 -7.46 5.13
C ARG A 44 15.31 -8.70 4.33
N LEU A 45 14.33 -9.48 3.87
CA LEU A 45 14.57 -10.65 3.02
C LEU A 45 15.15 -10.29 1.65
N LEU A 46 14.66 -9.23 1.01
CA LEU A 46 15.13 -8.84 -0.32
C LEU A 46 16.53 -8.19 -0.29
N LYS A 47 16.83 -7.41 0.75
CA LYS A 47 18.06 -6.60 0.82
C LYS A 47 19.34 -7.46 0.83
N ASN A 48 19.26 -8.75 1.17
CA ASN A 48 20.40 -9.69 1.29
C ASN A 48 21.54 -9.08 2.13
N GLU A 49 21.46 -9.23 3.45
CA GLU A 49 22.63 -9.15 4.32
C GLU A 49 23.23 -10.53 4.55
#